data_AF-A0A7K4ZFG8-F1
#
_entry.id   AF-A0A7K4ZFG8-F1
#
_cell.length_a   1.000
_cell.length_b   1.000
_cell.length_c   1.000
_cell.angle_alpha   90.00
_cell.angle_beta   90.00
_cell.angle_gamma   90.00
#
_symmetry.space_group_name_H-M   'P 1'
#
loop_
_entity.id
_entity.type
_entity.pdbx_description
1 polymer ?
#
loop_
_entity_poly.entity_id
_entity_poly.type
_entity_poly.pdbx_seq_one_letter_code
_entity_poly.pdbx_strand_id
1 'polypeptide(L)'
;LRHDPICRKVFNKKRKPFNSQNQRLRGTEVATVRKQPQQKKQPARKSNWRQHHEDFINALRSAKQVTKALKEGLPLPPPPPPSINPDYIQCPHCSRRFNETAAERHIKFCEEQATRRSFAAKMTRQASGKQPVTQRKPPTLTPAVLSLQKKIQE
;
A
#
# COMPACT_ATOMS: atom_id res chain seq x y z
N LEU A 1 52.84 1.32 -35.24
CA LEU A 1 51.82 0.50 -34.54
C LEU A 1 50.58 0.48 -35.44
N ARG A 2 50.16 -0.68 -35.99
CA ARG A 2 49.11 -0.72 -37.04
C ARG A 2 47.71 -0.24 -36.59
N HIS A 3 47.47 -0.13 -35.29
CA HIS A 3 46.16 0.22 -34.73
C HIS A 3 45.96 1.74 -34.48
N ASP A 4 47.03 2.54 -34.55
CA ASP A 4 46.99 4.00 -34.32
C ASP A 4 45.92 4.75 -35.15
N PRO A 5 45.72 4.47 -36.45
CA PRO A 5 44.70 5.17 -37.23
C PRO A 5 43.26 4.80 -36.81
N ILE A 6 43.05 3.60 -36.28
CA ILE A 6 41.73 3.14 -35.81
C ILE A 6 41.45 3.73 -34.43
N CYS A 7 42.45 3.71 -33.54
CA CYS A 7 42.35 4.29 -32.19
C CYS A 7 41.95 5.77 -32.26
N ARG A 8 42.66 6.58 -33.04
CA ARG A 8 42.32 8.00 -33.25
C ARG A 8 40.91 8.18 -33.82
N LYS A 9 40.48 7.33 -34.74
CA LYS A 9 39.15 7.41 -35.37
C LYS A 9 38.01 7.04 -34.40
N VAL A 10 38.23 6.09 -33.49
CA VAL A 10 37.20 5.65 -32.52
C VAL A 10 37.06 6.65 -31.37
N PHE A 11 38.16 7.22 -30.89
CA PHE A 11 38.12 8.16 -29.75
C PHE A 11 37.77 9.60 -30.17
N ASN A 12 38.14 10.05 -31.37
CA ASN A 12 37.81 11.40 -31.82
C ASN A 12 36.39 11.54 -32.40
N LYS A 13 35.69 10.42 -32.67
CA LYS A 13 34.29 10.43 -33.13
C LYS A 13 33.33 10.23 -31.96
N LYS A 14 32.59 11.26 -31.59
CA LYS A 14 31.47 11.14 -30.64
C LYS A 14 30.38 10.27 -31.27
N ARG A 15 30.15 9.07 -30.70
CA ARG A 15 29.04 8.20 -31.12
C ARG A 15 27.71 8.85 -30.78
N LYS A 16 26.73 8.70 -31.67
CA LYS A 16 25.35 9.13 -31.37
C LYS A 16 24.85 8.33 -30.16
N PRO A 17 24.26 8.98 -29.13
CA PRO A 17 23.63 8.27 -28.04
C PRO A 17 22.61 7.27 -28.57
N PHE A 18 22.68 6.04 -28.09
CA PHE A 18 21.77 5.00 -28.53
C PHE A 18 20.35 5.30 -28.02
N ASN A 19 19.41 5.44 -28.96
CA ASN A 19 18.00 5.66 -28.62
C ASN A 19 17.25 4.34 -28.76
N SER A 20 16.93 3.71 -27.63
CA SER A 20 16.22 2.43 -27.58
C SER A 20 14.84 2.47 -28.23
N GLN A 21 14.16 3.62 -28.21
CA GLN A 21 12.86 3.79 -28.85
C GLN A 21 13.01 3.70 -30.37
N ASN A 22 13.96 4.43 -30.94
CA ASN A 22 14.23 4.38 -32.38
C ASN A 22 14.73 3.01 -32.83
N GLN A 23 15.57 2.33 -32.02
CA GLN A 23 16.00 0.98 -32.34
C GLN A 23 14.84 -0.02 -32.35
N ARG A 24 13.89 0.09 -31.41
CA ARG A 24 12.69 -0.77 -31.37
C ARG A 24 11.73 -0.50 -32.53
N LEU A 25 11.65 0.75 -33.00
CA LEU A 25 10.77 1.15 -34.11
C LEU A 25 11.39 0.89 -35.49
N ARG A 26 12.71 0.69 -35.57
CA ARG A 26 13.41 0.43 -36.83
C ARG A 26 12.98 -0.94 -37.37
N GLY A 27 12.28 -0.95 -38.50
CA GLY A 27 11.79 -2.17 -39.15
C GLY A 27 10.37 -2.57 -38.76
N THR A 28 9.67 -1.77 -37.94
CA THR A 28 8.25 -1.94 -37.64
C THR A 28 7.45 -0.82 -38.32
N GLU A 29 6.30 -1.15 -38.93
CA GLU A 29 5.39 -0.19 -39.59
C GLU A 29 4.56 0.68 -38.62
N VAL A 30 4.86 0.62 -37.31
CA VAL A 30 4.25 1.47 -36.28
C VAL A 30 4.88 2.86 -36.32
N ALA A 31 4.39 3.71 -37.23
CA ALA A 31 4.99 5.01 -37.53
C ALA A 31 5.01 5.99 -36.34
N THR A 32 4.06 5.92 -35.40
CA THR A 32 4.04 6.87 -34.27
C THR A 32 3.30 6.27 -33.07
N VAL A 33 4.02 5.75 -32.08
CA VAL A 33 3.43 5.62 -30.74
C VAL A 33 3.23 7.04 -30.21
N ARG A 34 1.98 7.50 -30.23
CA ARG A 34 1.56 8.81 -29.69
C ARG A 34 2.04 8.87 -28.23
N LYS A 35 3.09 9.64 -27.96
CA LYS A 35 3.53 9.91 -26.59
C LYS A 35 2.32 10.53 -25.87
N GLN A 36 1.76 9.81 -24.91
CA GLN A 36 0.77 10.36 -24.00
C GLN A 36 1.31 11.70 -23.46
N PRO A 37 0.50 12.77 -23.42
CA PRO A 37 0.91 14.03 -22.83
C PRO A 37 1.45 13.74 -21.44
N GLN A 38 2.66 14.21 -21.13
CA GLN A 38 3.17 14.15 -19.77
C GLN A 38 2.13 14.84 -18.89
N GLN A 39 1.51 14.06 -18.00
CA GLN A 39 0.54 14.59 -17.05
C GLN A 39 1.18 15.80 -16.36
N LYS A 40 0.48 16.94 -16.37
CA LYS A 40 0.91 18.17 -15.71
C LYS A 40 1.38 17.78 -14.31
N LYS A 41 2.65 18.02 -14.00
CA LYS A 41 3.22 17.73 -12.69
C LYS A 41 2.36 18.47 -11.67
N GLN A 42 1.58 17.72 -10.90
CA GLN A 42 0.85 18.25 -9.77
C GLN A 42 1.83 19.05 -8.90
N PRO A 43 1.42 20.17 -8.28
CA PRO A 43 2.30 20.97 -7.44
C PRO A 43 2.95 20.05 -6.40
N ALA A 44 4.29 20.08 -6.36
CA ALA A 44 5.07 19.24 -5.46
C ALA A 44 4.62 19.52 -4.03
N ARG A 45 3.96 18.54 -3.41
CA ARG A 45 3.52 18.69 -2.03
C ARG A 45 4.72 18.70 -1.10
N LYS A 46 4.59 19.50 -0.04
CA LYS A 46 5.60 19.62 1.01
C LYS A 46 5.75 18.24 1.65
N SER A 47 6.91 17.61 1.50
CA SER A 47 7.16 16.31 2.13
C SER A 47 7.16 16.47 3.65
N ASN A 48 6.33 15.70 4.35
CA ASN A 48 6.23 15.74 5.80
C ASN A 48 7.29 14.85 6.49
N TRP A 49 8.52 14.87 5.96
CA TRP A 49 9.57 13.93 6.35
C TRP A 49 9.93 14.03 7.85
N ARG A 50 9.93 15.25 8.41
CA ARG A 50 10.27 15.48 9.82
C ARG A 50 9.31 14.74 10.74
N GLN A 51 8.01 14.84 10.45
CA GLN A 51 6.98 14.16 11.22
C GLN A 51 7.09 12.64 11.08
N HIS A 52 7.28 12.12 9.87
CA HIS A 52 7.49 10.67 9.68
C HIS A 52 8.75 10.16 10.40
N HIS A 53 9.82 10.96 10.41
CA HIS A 53 11.04 10.62 11.13
C HIS A 53 10.82 10.61 12.64
N GLU A 54 10.19 11.63 13.19
CA GLU A 54 9.85 11.71 14.61
C GLU A 54 8.94 10.56 15.05
N ASP A 55 7.91 10.25 14.27
CA ASP A 55 7.00 9.12 14.51
C ASP A 55 7.76 7.78 14.55
N PHE A 56 8.68 7.58 13.61
CA PHE A 56 9.53 6.39 13.58
C PHE A 56 10.43 6.29 14.81
N ILE A 57 11.09 7.38 15.19
CA ILE A 57 11.95 7.43 16.37
C ILE A 57 11.14 7.17 17.64
N ASN A 58 9.95 7.75 17.76
CA ASN A 58 9.05 7.53 18.89
C ASN A 58 8.59 6.07 18.98
N ALA A 59 8.22 5.46 17.85
CA ALA A 59 7.85 4.04 17.81
C ALA A 59 8.98 3.11 18.26
N LEU A 60 10.24 3.41 17.87
CA LEU A 60 11.41 2.66 18.35
C LEU A 60 11.64 2.84 19.85
N ARG A 61 11.51 4.06 20.37
CA ARG A 61 11.66 4.32 21.81
C ARG A 61 10.59 3.59 22.62
N SER A 62 9.32 3.65 22.19
CA SER A 62 8.24 2.95 22.89
C SER A 62 8.45 1.43 22.89
N ALA A 63 8.89 0.86 21.76
CA ALA A 63 9.20 -0.56 21.68
C ALA A 63 10.31 -0.96 22.67
N LYS A 64 11.38 -0.15 22.77
CA LYS A 64 12.44 -0.38 23.76
C LYS A 64 11.94 -0.29 25.21
N GLN A 65 11.06 0.67 25.52
CA GLN A 65 10.46 0.76 26.86
C GLN A 65 9.63 -0.47 27.22
N VAL A 66 8.85 -1.00 26.27
CA VAL A 66 8.11 -2.25 26.46
C VAL A 66 9.07 -3.41 26.77
N THR A 67 10.16 -3.56 26.02
CA THR A 67 11.14 -4.63 26.27
C THR A 67 11.83 -4.50 27.64
N LYS A 68 12.10 -3.26 28.09
CA LYS A 68 12.69 -2.98 29.41
C LYS A 68 11.71 -3.35 30.53
N ALA A 69 10.45 -2.94 30.41
CA ALA A 69 9.41 -3.24 31.40
C ALA A 69 9.21 -4.75 31.56
N LEU A 70 9.18 -5.51 30.45
CA LEU A 70 9.10 -6.96 30.47
C LEU A 70 10.29 -7.63 31.18
N LYS A 71 11.50 -7.10 30.99
CA LYS A 71 12.71 -7.62 31.64
C LYS A 71 12.74 -7.32 33.14
N GLU A 72 12.28 -6.15 33.54
CA GLU A 72 12.27 -5.69 34.94
C GLU A 72 11.04 -6.17 35.72
N GLY A 73 10.09 -6.86 35.07
CA GLY A 73 8.86 -7.35 35.69
C GLY A 73 7.88 -6.23 36.08
N LEU A 74 8.09 -5.02 35.57
CA LEU A 74 7.19 -3.88 35.79
C LEU A 74 5.96 -3.98 34.88
N PRO A 75 4.82 -3.36 35.26
CA PRO A 75 3.64 -3.34 34.41
C PRO A 75 3.95 -2.70 33.06
N LEU A 76 3.39 -3.30 32.00
CA LEU A 76 3.56 -2.84 30.63
C LEU A 76 3.16 -1.36 30.51
N PRO A 77 4.00 -0.51 29.86
CA PRO A 77 3.62 0.86 29.59
C PRO A 77 2.37 0.90 28.70
N PRO A 78 1.47 1.89 28.89
CA PRO A 78 0.27 2.00 28.08
C PRO A 78 0.64 2.13 26.59
N PRO A 79 -0.15 1.52 25.69
CA PRO A 79 0.16 1.53 24.26
C PRO A 79 0.24 2.96 23.76
N PRO A 80 1.29 3.32 22.98
CA PRO A 80 1.41 4.66 22.43
C PRO A 80 0.20 4.98 21.53
N PRO A 81 -0.28 6.23 21.54
CA PRO A 81 -1.41 6.62 20.70
C PRO A 81 -1.10 6.36 19.22
N PRO A 82 -2.08 5.91 18.43
CA PRO A 82 -1.86 5.62 17.01
C PRO A 82 -1.40 6.88 16.28
N SER A 83 -0.24 6.82 15.62
CA SER A 83 0.24 7.92 14.76
C SER A 83 -0.74 8.11 13.60
N ILE A 84 -1.37 9.29 13.58
CA ILE A 84 -2.29 9.71 12.54
C ILE A 84 -1.46 10.44 11.49
N ASN A 85 -1.06 9.73 10.43
CA ASN A 85 -0.42 10.36 9.28
C ASN A 85 -1.36 11.43 8.69
N PRO A 86 -0.95 12.70 8.59
CA PRO A 86 -1.80 13.78 8.10
C PRO A 86 -2.10 13.69 6.60
N ASP A 87 -1.31 12.92 5.84
CA ASP A 87 -1.48 12.75 4.39
C ASP A 87 -2.62 11.79 3.99
N TYR A 88 -3.25 11.12 4.96
CA TYR A 88 -4.34 10.20 4.68
C TYR A 88 -5.71 10.88 4.78
N ILE A 89 -6.46 10.79 3.67
CA ILE A 89 -7.82 11.29 3.53
C ILE A 89 -8.79 10.22 4.03
N GLN A 90 -9.76 10.62 4.85
CA GLN A 90 -10.81 9.73 5.35
C GLN A 90 -11.97 9.65 4.36
N CYS A 91 -12.41 8.43 4.04
CA CYS A 91 -13.60 8.21 3.22
C CYS A 91 -14.88 8.50 4.03
N PRO A 92 -15.82 9.33 3.52
CA PRO A 92 -17.05 9.68 4.23
C PRO A 92 -18.05 8.52 4.35
N HIS A 93 -17.95 7.49 3.49
CA HIS A 93 -18.91 6.38 3.45
C HIS A 93 -18.52 5.17 4.30
N CYS A 94 -17.22 4.93 4.50
CA CYS A 94 -16.74 3.76 5.25
C CYS A 94 -15.76 4.09 6.38
N SER A 95 -15.44 5.37 6.60
CA SER A 95 -14.49 5.87 7.62
C SER A 95 -13.05 5.35 7.52
N ARG A 96 -12.72 4.54 6.50
CA ARG A 96 -11.35 4.09 6.23
C ARG A 96 -10.52 5.24 5.67
N ARG A 97 -9.22 5.25 6.01
CA ARG A 97 -8.26 6.30 5.62
C ARG A 97 -7.35 5.76 4.52
N PHE A 98 -7.12 6.56 3.48
CA PHE A 98 -6.31 6.18 2.32
C PHE A 98 -5.34 7.29 1.95
N ASN A 99 -4.26 6.96 1.24
CA ASN A 99 -3.47 7.99 0.56
C ASN A 99 -4.32 8.66 -0.54
N GLU A 100 -3.92 9.83 -1.01
CA GLU A 100 -4.72 10.63 -1.95
C GLU A 100 -5.13 9.86 -3.22
N THR A 101 -4.19 9.19 -3.88
CA THR A 101 -4.45 8.47 -5.14
C THR A 101 -5.33 7.22 -4.95
N ALA A 102 -5.27 6.57 -3.78
CA ALA A 102 -6.20 5.51 -3.44
C ALA A 102 -7.53 6.08 -2.96
N ALA A 103 -7.55 7.21 -2.27
CA ALA A 103 -8.75 7.90 -1.83
C ALA A 103 -9.60 8.32 -3.03
N GLU A 104 -9.00 8.90 -4.07
CA GLU A 104 -9.68 9.27 -5.32
C GLU A 104 -10.43 8.09 -5.94
N ARG A 105 -9.77 6.92 -6.05
CA ARG A 105 -10.39 5.70 -6.60
C ARG A 105 -11.37 5.07 -5.62
N HIS A 106 -11.04 5.07 -4.34
CA HIS A 106 -11.83 4.43 -3.29
C HIS A 106 -13.13 5.18 -3.03
N ILE A 107 -13.11 6.50 -2.93
CA ILE A 107 -14.30 7.31 -2.61
C ILE A 107 -15.37 7.08 -3.67
N LYS A 108 -15.02 7.12 -4.96
CA LYS A 108 -15.94 6.84 -6.08
C LYS A 108 -16.60 5.47 -5.96
N PHE A 109 -15.78 4.43 -5.79
CA PHE A 109 -16.30 3.07 -5.64
C PHE A 109 -17.12 2.89 -4.36
N CYS A 110 -16.67 3.48 -3.26
CA CYS A 110 -17.30 3.33 -1.95
C CYS A 110 -18.65 4.05 -1.88
N GLU A 111 -18.80 5.19 -2.58
CA GLU A 111 -20.07 5.88 -2.77
C GLU A 111 -21.09 5.00 -3.50
N GLU A 112 -20.70 4.43 -4.65
CA GLU A 112 -21.55 3.51 -5.41
C GLU A 112 -21.95 2.26 -4.60
N GLN A 113 -21.00 1.68 -3.86
CA GLN A 113 -21.30 0.53 -3.01
C GLN A 113 -22.18 0.90 -1.81
N ALA A 114 -22.00 2.09 -1.23
CA ALA A 114 -22.84 2.58 -0.14
C ALA A 114 -24.28 2.81 -0.59
N THR A 115 -24.47 3.43 -1.76
CA THR A 115 -25.82 3.62 -2.34
C THR A 115 -26.48 2.29 -2.63
N ARG A 116 -25.82 1.37 -3.36
CA ARG A 116 -26.34 0.02 -3.63
C ARG A 116 -26.71 -0.73 -2.36
N ARG A 117 -25.86 -0.70 -1.34
CA ARG A 117 -26.12 -1.35 -0.05
C ARG A 117 -27.29 -0.70 0.70
N SER A 118 -27.47 0.62 0.60
CA SER A 118 -28.63 1.31 1.18
C SER A 118 -29.94 0.95 0.47
N PHE A 119 -29.93 0.76 -0.85
CA PHE A 119 -31.09 0.29 -1.62
C PHE A 119 -31.41 -1.18 -1.33
N ALA A 120 -30.40 -2.04 -1.27
CA ALA A 120 -30.56 -3.43 -0.87
C ALA A 120 -31.14 -3.56 0.55
N ALA A 121 -30.66 -2.74 1.49
CA ALA A 121 -31.21 -2.68 2.84
C ALA A 121 -32.67 -2.19 2.88
N LYS A 122 -33.07 -1.28 1.96
CA LYS A 122 -34.48 -0.85 1.82
C LYS A 122 -35.36 -1.95 1.21
N MET A 123 -34.86 -2.74 0.26
CA MET A 123 -35.59 -3.84 -0.36
C MET A 123 -35.81 -5.01 0.61
N THR A 124 -34.79 -5.37 1.41
CA THR A 124 -34.93 -6.39 2.47
C THR A 124 -35.91 -5.97 3.56
N ARG A 125 -36.09 -4.67 3.83
CA ARG A 125 -37.07 -4.19 4.83
C ARG A 125 -38.54 -4.40 4.43
N GLN A 126 -38.85 -4.62 3.15
CA GLN A 126 -40.22 -4.96 2.72
C GLN A 126 -40.50 -6.47 2.71
N ALA A 127 -39.48 -7.30 2.93
CA ALA A 127 -39.58 -8.77 2.91
C ALA A 127 -39.04 -9.39 4.20
N SER A 128 -39.54 -8.97 5.36
CA SER A 128 -39.40 -9.78 6.59
C SER A 128 -40.38 -9.31 7.68
N GLY A 129 -41.61 -9.82 7.63
CA GLY A 129 -42.33 -10.13 8.85
C GLY A 129 -41.81 -11.46 9.42
N LYS A 130 -41.48 -11.47 10.72
CA LYS A 130 -41.12 -12.64 11.57
C LYS A 130 -39.72 -13.23 11.25
N GLN A 131 -38.77 -13.54 12.15
CA GLN A 131 -38.54 -13.52 13.60
C GLN A 131 -36.99 -13.62 13.81
N PRO A 132 -36.44 -13.48 15.03
CA PRO A 132 -35.02 -13.26 15.30
C PRO A 132 -34.23 -14.51 15.76
N VAL A 133 -32.91 -14.31 15.92
CA VAL A 133 -31.91 -15.12 16.66
C VAL A 133 -31.48 -16.47 16.06
N THR A 134 -30.23 -16.53 15.60
CA THR A 134 -29.40 -17.75 15.77
C THR A 134 -28.08 -17.37 16.43
N GLN A 135 -27.85 -17.93 17.62
CA GLN A 135 -26.60 -17.83 18.35
C GLN A 135 -25.49 -18.50 17.54
N ARG A 136 -24.36 -17.82 17.36
CA ARG A 136 -23.15 -18.44 16.81
C ARG A 136 -22.47 -19.24 17.93
N LYS A 137 -22.43 -20.56 17.79
CA LYS A 137 -21.59 -21.44 18.63
C LYS A 137 -20.11 -21.16 18.32
N PRO A 138 -19.22 -21.18 19.33
CA PRO A 138 -17.78 -21.07 19.09
C PRO A 138 -17.27 -22.30 18.31
N PRO A 139 -16.23 -22.14 17.46
CA PRO A 139 -15.69 -23.25 16.68
C PRO A 139 -15.00 -24.27 17.61
N THR A 140 -15.51 -25.50 17.61
CA THR A 140 -14.87 -26.66 18.25
C THR A 140 -13.52 -26.91 17.57
N LEU A 141 -12.43 -26.77 18.31
CA LEU A 141 -11.10 -27.17 17.86
C LEU A 141 -11.08 -28.70 17.72
N THR A 142 -10.68 -29.17 16.55
CA THR A 142 -10.55 -30.60 16.25
C THR A 142 -9.35 -31.21 16.98
N PRO A 143 -9.42 -32.48 17.41
CA PRO A 143 -8.34 -33.16 18.15
C PRO A 143 -7.02 -33.29 17.36
N ALA A 144 -7.05 -33.03 16.05
CA ALA A 144 -5.86 -33.04 15.18
C ALA A 144 -4.84 -31.95 15.56
N VAL A 145 -5.26 -30.81 16.09
CA VAL A 145 -4.33 -29.72 16.48
C VAL A 145 -3.57 -30.06 17.77
N LEU A 146 -4.17 -30.86 18.66
CA LEU A 146 -3.58 -31.23 19.95
C LEU A 146 -2.49 -32.31 19.81
N SER A 147 -2.57 -33.13 18.76
CA SER A 147 -1.57 -34.17 18.47
C SER A 147 -0.27 -33.59 17.89
N LEU A 148 -0.33 -32.46 17.19
CA LEU A 148 0.86 -31.83 16.61
C LEU A 148 1.73 -31.13 17.67
N GLN A 149 1.15 -30.65 18.77
CA GLN A 149 1.91 -30.04 19.87
C GLN A 149 2.76 -31.06 20.65
N LYS A 150 2.34 -32.32 20.72
CA LYS A 150 3.08 -33.37 21.48
C LYS A 150 4.28 -33.94 20.73
N LYS A 151 4.42 -33.68 19.41
CA LYS A 151 5.52 -34.22 18.59
C LYS A 151 6.72 -33.27 18.43
N ILE A 152 6.71 -32.13 19.13
CA ILE A 152 7.78 -31.11 19.07
C ILE A 152 8.62 -31.09 20.37
N GLN A 153 8.35 -32.00 21.32
CA GLN A 153 9.10 -32.11 22.58
C GLN A 153 9.85 -33.46 22.77
N GLU A 154 10.06 -34.23 21.69
CA GLU A 154 11.10 -35.27 21.67
C GLU A 154 12.20 -34.88 20.67
#